data_AF-A0A0C9UTJ0-F1
#
_entry.id   AF-A0A0C9UTJ0-F1
#
_cell.length_a   1.000
_cell.length_b   1.000
_cell.length_c   1.000
_cell.angle_alpha   90.00
_cell.angle_beta   90.00
_cell.angle_gamma   90.00
#
_symmetry.space_group_name_H-M   'P 1'
#
loop_
_entity.id
_entity.type
_entity.pdbx_description
1 polymer ?
#
loop_
_entity_poly.entity_id
_entity_poly.type
_entity_poly.pdbx_seq_one_letter_code
_entity_poly.pdbx_strand_id
1 'polypeptide(L)' 'FAPYVTRIALSPLFVVSYLESVGRDPTKHKCSVCRGRGKPKIMACNICKKARYCLQQCLKKDWNAHKPRWV' A
#
# COMPACT_ATOMS: atom_id res chain seq x y z
N PHE A 1 -17.68 -2.69 41.39
CA PHE A 1 -17.02 -3.88 41.96
C PHE A 1 -17.29 -5.05 41.02
N ALA A 2 -16.28 -5.57 40.31
CA ALA A 2 -16.42 -6.67 39.36
C ALA A 2 -15.52 -7.84 39.82
N PRO A 3 -16.08 -8.80 40.59
CA PRO A 3 -15.27 -9.76 41.35
C PRO A 3 -14.57 -10.85 40.51
N TYR A 4 -14.85 -10.93 39.20
CA TYR A 4 -14.32 -11.98 38.31
C TYR A 4 -13.73 -11.42 37.02
N VAL A 5 -12.79 -10.49 37.11
CA VAL A 5 -12.00 -10.02 35.97
C VAL A 5 -10.55 -10.49 36.12
N THR A 6 -10.11 -11.36 35.21
CA THR A 6 -8.69 -11.67 35.01
C THR A 6 -8.09 -10.60 34.11
N ARG A 7 -7.27 -9.70 34.66
CA ARG A 7 -6.44 -8.82 33.84
C ARG A 7 -5.35 -9.66 33.17
N ILE A 8 -5.38 -9.72 31.85
CA ILE A 8 -4.33 -10.33 31.06
C ILE A 8 -3.67 -9.23 30.21
N ALA A 9 -2.35 -9.17 30.29
CA ALA A 9 -1.55 -8.38 29.37
C ALA A 9 -1.26 -9.24 28.15
N LEU A 10 -2.05 -9.06 27.10
CA LEU A 10 -1.64 -9.50 25.77
C LEU A 10 -0.52 -8.53 25.33
N SER A 11 0.74 -8.93 25.51
CA SER A 11 1.82 -8.41 24.66
C SER A 11 1.37 -8.53 23.20
N PRO A 12 1.83 -7.70 22.24
CA PRO A 12 1.41 -7.86 20.85
C PRO A 12 1.67 -9.32 20.45
N LEU A 13 0.60 -10.11 20.38
CA LEU A 13 0.65 -11.57 20.34
C LEU A 13 1.05 -11.99 18.94
N PHE A 14 2.32 -11.83 18.62
CA PHE A 14 2.87 -11.99 17.29
C PHE A 14 2.22 -11.03 16.28
N VAL A 15 3.03 -10.51 15.36
CA VAL A 15 2.43 -9.76 14.24
C VAL A 15 1.65 -10.77 13.41
N VAL A 16 0.32 -10.74 13.53
CA VAL A 16 -0.49 -11.74 12.85
C VAL A 16 -0.60 -11.33 11.39
N SER A 17 0.12 -12.06 10.53
CA SER A 17 0.28 -11.76 9.10
C SER A 17 -1.02 -11.76 8.29
N TYR A 18 -2.13 -12.26 8.84
CA TYR A 18 -3.45 -12.13 8.21
C TYR A 18 -4.12 -10.77 8.45
N LEU A 19 -3.75 -10.04 9.52
CA LEU A 19 -4.35 -8.74 9.86
C LEU A 19 -3.51 -7.56 9.36
N GLU A 20 -2.18 -7.69 9.35
CA GLU A 20 -1.26 -6.64 8.90
C GLU A 20 -0.39 -7.11 7.72
N SER A 21 -0.17 -6.23 6.74
CA SER A 21 0.79 -6.49 5.65
C SER A 21 2.22 -6.32 6.12
N VAL A 22 2.73 -7.33 6.83
CA VAL A 22 4.11 -7.36 7.34
C VAL A 22 5.10 -7.61 6.20
N GLY A 23 6.11 -6.75 6.07
CA GLY A 23 7.28 -7.01 5.21
C GLY A 23 7.01 -6.99 3.70
N ARG A 24 6.08 -6.16 3.21
CA ARG A 24 5.88 -6.04 1.75
C ARG A 24 7.08 -5.36 1.12
N ASP A 25 7.94 -6.18 0.52
CA ASP A 25 9.15 -5.72 -0.16
C ASP A 25 8.80 -4.61 -1.19
N PRO A 26 9.38 -3.40 -1.06
CA PRO A 26 9.07 -2.27 -1.94
C PRO A 26 9.47 -2.52 -3.40
N THR A 27 10.34 -3.49 -3.66
CA THR A 27 10.74 -3.92 -5.01
C THR A 27 9.68 -4.81 -5.69
N LYS A 28 8.74 -5.38 -4.94
CA LYS A 28 7.61 -6.15 -5.49
C LYS A 28 6.48 -5.29 -6.05
N HIS A 29 6.56 -3.97 -5.91
CA HIS A 29 5.60 -3.09 -6.55
C HIS A 29 5.66 -3.24 -8.09
N LYS A 30 4.51 -3.12 -8.74
CA LYS A 30 4.37 -3.19 -10.19
C LYS A 30 3.65 -1.94 -10.68
N CYS A 31 3.91 -1.54 -11.92
CA CYS A 31 3.18 -0.45 -12.54
C CYS A 31 1.71 -0.83 -12.77
N SER A 32 0.79 0.07 -12.44
CA SER A 32 -0.65 -0.12 -12.66
C SER A 32 -1.00 -0.35 -14.14
N VAL A 33 -0.21 0.21 -15.06
CA VAL A 33 -0.49 0.16 -16.51
C VAL A 33 0.22 -1.02 -17.18
N CYS A 34 1.55 -1.03 -17.17
CA CYS A 34 2.33 -2.02 -17.92
C CYS A 34 2.69 -3.27 -17.12
N ARG A 35 2.35 -3.32 -15.82
CA ARG A 35 2.70 -4.40 -14.87
C ARG A 35 4.20 -4.72 -14.76
N GLY A 36 5.06 -3.92 -15.41
CA GLY A 36 6.51 -4.07 -15.38
C GLY A 36 7.14 -3.60 -14.08
N ARG A 37 8.43 -3.92 -13.93
CA ARG A 37 9.30 -3.39 -12.88
C ARG A 37 9.75 -1.99 -13.31
N GLY A 38 9.63 -1.00 -12.43
CA GLY A 38 10.03 0.38 -12.73
C GLY A 38 11.52 0.46 -13.09
N LYS A 39 11.86 1.23 -14.11
CA LYS A 39 13.25 1.47 -14.53
C LYS A 39 13.64 2.87 -14.05
N PRO A 40 14.46 3.09 -12.99
CA PRO A 40 15.08 2.16 -12.03
C PRO A 40 14.27 1.94 -10.73
N LYS A 41 13.26 2.76 -10.46
CA LYS A 41 12.39 2.70 -9.28
C LYS A 41 10.96 3.03 -9.71
N ILE A 42 9.99 2.43 -9.05
CA ILE A 42 8.58 2.74 -9.26
C ILE A 42 8.23 4.02 -8.50
N MET A 43 7.57 4.95 -9.18
CA MET A 43 7.08 6.20 -8.59
C MET A 43 5.62 6.05 -8.15
N ALA A 44 5.26 6.62 -7.01
CA ALA A 44 3.87 6.75 -6.59
C ALA A 44 3.28 8.04 -7.15
N CYS A 45 1.96 8.09 -7.36
CA CYS A 45 1.27 9.33 -7.68
C CYS A 45 1.41 10.32 -6.50
N ASN A 46 1.81 11.56 -6.79
CA ASN A 46 2.04 12.57 -5.76
C ASN A 46 0.75 12.98 -5.03
N ILE A 47 -0.41 12.87 -5.69
CA ILE A 47 -1.71 13.28 -5.15
C ILE A 47 -2.28 12.17 -4.26
N CYS A 48 -2.54 11.00 -4.85
CA CYS A 48 -3.23 9.92 -4.13
C CYS A 48 -2.30 9.01 -3.34
N LYS A 49 -0.99 8.98 -3.66
CA LYS A 49 0.05 8.10 -3.11
C LYS A 49 -0.25 6.59 -3.15
N LYS A 50 -1.38 6.19 -3.76
CA LYS A 50 -1.85 4.81 -3.88
C LYS A 50 -1.43 4.17 -5.20
N ALA A 51 -1.67 4.84 -6.32
CA ALA A 51 -1.31 4.33 -7.64
C ALA A 51 0.20 4.45 -7.88
N ARG A 52 0.79 3.46 -8.54
CA ARG A 52 2.23 3.34 -8.75
C ARG A 52 2.57 3.08 -10.21
N TYR A 53 3.61 3.71 -10.72
CA TYR A 53 3.96 3.74 -12.13
C TYR A 53 5.45 3.55 -12.37
N CYS A 54 5.82 3.01 -13.53
CA CYS A 54 7.22 2.94 -13.95
C CYS A 54 7.78 4.34 -14.22
N LEU A 55 7.03 5.17 -14.98
CA LEU A 55 7.40 6.50 -15.42
C LEU A 55 6.15 7.40 -15.55
N GLN A 56 6.37 8.70 -15.72
CA GLN A 56 5.34 9.70 -16.02
C GLN A 56 4.47 9.33 -17.24
N GLN A 57 5.04 8.62 -18.22
CA GLN A 57 4.29 8.11 -19.38
C GLN A 57 3.14 7.18 -18.98
N CYS A 58 3.36 6.30 -17.99
CA CYS A 58 2.31 5.40 -17.50
C CYS A 58 1.28 6.16 -16.66
N LEU A 59 1.72 7.14 -15.85
CA LEU A 59 0.80 8.00 -15.09
C LEU A 59 -0.14 8.77 -16.02
N LYS A 60 0.40 9.40 -17.08
CA LYS A 60 -0.39 10.18 -18.05
C LYS A 60 -1.40 9.31 -18.80
N LYS A 61 -1.04 8.06 -19.12
CA LYS A 61 -1.96 7.09 -19.74
C LYS A 61 -3.11 6.69 -18.81
N ASP A 62 -2.82 6.51 -17.51
CA ASP A 62 -3.84 6.13 -16.51
C ASP A 62 -4.63 7.34 -15.96
N TRP A 63 -4.22 8.57 -16.29
CA TRP A 63 -4.72 9.78 -15.63
C TRP A 63 -6.24 9.92 -15.69
N ASN A 64 -6.86 9.65 -16.84
CA ASN A 64 -8.30 9.78 -17.02
C ASN A 64 -9.10 8.76 -16.18
N ALA A 65 -8.53 7.58 -15.93
CA ALA A 65 -9.19 6.52 -15.17
C ALA A 65 -8.88 6.60 -13.67
N HIS A 66 -7.66 6.99 -13.30
CA HIS A 66 -7.22 7.08 -11.91
C HIS A 66 -7.60 8.40 -11.24
N LYS A 67 -7.80 9.49 -12.00
CA LYS A 67 -8.05 10.85 -11.48
C LYS A 67 -9.04 10.84 -10.31
N PRO A 68 -8.71 11.47 -9.16
CA PRO A 68 -9.66 11.63 -8.09
C PRO A 68 -10.87 12.41 -8.57
N ARG A 69 -12.07 12.01 -8.16
CA ARG A 69 -13.33 12.70 -8.50
C ARG A 69 -13.42 14.15 -8.01
N TRP A 70 -12.53 14.53 -7.09
CA TRP A 70 -12.46 15.86 -6.47
C TRP A 70 -11.33 16.75 -7.06
N VAL A 71 -10.67 16.29 -8.13
CA VAL A 71 -9.70 17.04 -8.95
C VAL A 71 -10.36 17.41 -10.28
#